data_AF-A0A4D6HL96-F1
#
_entry.id   AF-A0A4D6HL96-F1
#
_cell.length_a   1.000
_cell.length_b   1.000
_cell.length_c   1.000
_cell.angle_alpha   90.00
_cell.angle_beta   90.00
_cell.angle_gamma   90.00
#
_symmetry.space_group_name_H-M   'P 1'
#
loop_
_entity.id
_entity.type
_entity.pdbx_description
1 polymer ?
#
loop_
_entity_poly.entity_id
_entity_poly.type
_entity_poly.pdbx_seq_one_letter_code
_entity_poly.pdbx_strand_id
1 'polypeptide(L)' 'MDISKQVLIENLLASLRWLANIAYLLLTLVIAGWLANAAGTIFGGGYLGTAVGFVVFGGAFLGMMLVYYLLFLNE' A
#
# COMPACT_ATOMS: atom_id res chain seq x y z
N MET A 1 25.00 -6.05 27.08
CA MET A 1 23.62 -5.51 27.12
C MET A 1 22.78 -6.52 27.90
N ASP A 2 21.94 -6.06 28.83
CA ASP A 2 21.13 -6.96 29.65
C ASP A 2 20.07 -7.66 28.79
N ILE A 3 19.82 -8.95 29.00
CA ILE A 3 18.95 -9.78 28.12
C ILE A 3 17.56 -9.18 28.01
N SER A 4 17.04 -8.62 29.11
CA SER A 4 15.74 -7.95 29.18
C SER A 4 15.63 -6.75 28.22
N LYS A 5 16.70 -5.96 28.08
CA LYS A 5 16.73 -4.78 27.21
C LYS A 5 16.80 -5.17 25.75
N GLN A 6 17.51 -6.26 25.43
CA GLN A 6 17.60 -6.77 24.07
C GLN A 6 16.23 -7.26 23.55
N VAL A 7 15.52 -8.07 24.36
CA VAL A 7 14.18 -8.56 24.02
C VAL A 7 13.19 -7.40 23.83
N LEU A 8 13.29 -6.34 24.65
CA LEU A 8 12.44 -5.17 24.51
C LEU A 8 12.70 -4.41 23.20
N ILE A 9 13.96 -4.27 22.79
CA ILE A 9 14.34 -3.65 21.51
C ILE A 9 13.83 -4.48 20.32
N GLU A 10 14.00 -5.80 20.36
CA GLU A 10 13.54 -6.69 19.27
C GLU A 10 12.02 -6.64 19.08
N ASN A 11 11.26 -6.65 20.18
CA ASN A 11 9.80 -6.51 20.14
C ASN A 11 9.36 -5.13 19.61
N LEU A 12 10.06 -4.06 20.00
CA LEU A 12 9.78 -2.71 19.51
C LEU A 12 10.03 -2.63 18.00
N LEU A 13 11.15 -3.18 17.51
CA LEU A 13 11.47 -3.21 16.09
C LEU A 13 10.45 -4.03 15.28
N ALA A 14 10.01 -5.18 15.80
CA ALA A 14 8.97 -5.99 15.17
C ALA A 14 7.65 -5.22 15.05
N SER A 15 7.25 -4.51 16.12
CA SER A 15 6.04 -3.68 16.16
C SER A 15 6.13 -2.52 15.16
N LEU A 16 7.28 -1.86 15.08
CA LEU A 16 7.52 -0.76 14.13
C LEU A 16 7.46 -1.24 12.67
N ARG A 17 8.04 -2.42 12.37
CA ARG A 17 7.94 -3.03 11.03
C ARG A 17 6.49 -3.33 10.66
N TRP A 18 5.71 -3.90 11.58
CA TRP A 18 4.29 -4.15 11.36
C TRP A 18 3.50 -2.86 11.09
N LEU A 19 3.75 -1.82 11.87
CA LEU A 19 3.11 -0.51 11.68
C LEU A 19 3.48 0.10 10.33
N ALA A 20 4.75 0.01 9.92
CA ALA A 20 5.22 0.49 8.62
C ALA A 20 4.52 -0.24 7.46
N ASN A 21 4.33 -1.57 7.58
CA ASN A 21 3.63 -2.36 6.56
C ASN A 21 2.16 -1.94 6.42
N ILE A 22 1.48 -1.66 7.54
CA ILE A 22 0.10 -1.13 7.51
C ILE A 22 0.06 0.26 6.90
N ALA A 23 0.97 1.15 7.29
CA ALA A 23 1.04 2.49 6.72
C ALA A 23 1.24 2.45 5.20
N TYR A 24 2.09 1.53 4.72
CA TYR A 24 2.31 1.31 3.29
C TYR A 24 1.03 0.83 2.57
N LEU A 25 0.32 -0.14 3.15
CA LEU A 25 -0.96 -0.64 2.60
C LEU A 25 -2.01 0.48 2.52
N LEU A 26 -2.16 1.26 3.59
CA LEU A 26 -3.09 2.39 3.63
C LEU A 26 -2.74 3.45 2.59
N LEU A 27 -1.46 3.82 2.48
CA LEU A 27 -1.00 4.78 1.48
C LEU A 27 -1.23 4.26 0.05
N THR A 28 -1.01 2.96 -0.18
CA THR A 28 -1.28 2.32 -1.46
C THR A 28 -2.76 2.43 -1.83
N LEU A 29 -3.66 2.13 -0.89
CA LEU A 29 -5.11 2.24 -1.11
C LEU A 29 -5.53 3.69 -1.41
N VAL A 30 -4.96 4.67 -0.69
CA VAL A 30 -5.24 6.09 -0.92
C VAL A 30 -4.80 6.51 -2.32
N ILE A 31 -3.57 6.17 -2.73
CA ILE A 31 -3.05 6.55 -4.06
C ILE A 31 -3.85 5.85 -5.17
N ALA A 32 -4.09 4.54 -5.05
CA ALA A 32 -4.86 3.79 -6.04
C ALA A 32 -6.30 4.33 -6.15
N GLY A 33 -6.95 4.61 -5.03
CA GLY A 33 -8.28 5.20 -4.98
C GLY A 33 -8.34 6.60 -5.59
N TRP A 34 -7.34 7.44 -5.31
CA TRP A 34 -7.23 8.77 -5.90
C TRP A 34 -7.07 8.71 -7.42
N LEU A 35 -6.18 7.85 -7.92
CA LEU A 35 -5.98 7.64 -9.36
C LEU A 35 -7.23 7.10 -10.04
N ALA A 36 -7.92 6.14 -9.42
CA ALA A 36 -9.18 5.59 -9.92
C ALA A 36 -10.26 6.66 -10.05
N ASN A 37 -10.40 7.53 -9.04
CA ASN A 37 -11.35 8.64 -9.06
C ASN A 37 -11.00 9.68 -10.14
N ALA A 38 -9.72 10.04 -10.25
CA ALA A 38 -9.25 10.96 -11.29
C ALA A 38 -9.53 10.41 -12.70
N ALA A 39 -9.22 9.13 -12.93
CA ALA A 39 -9.51 8.46 -14.19
C ALA A 39 -11.02 8.44 -14.46
N GLY A 40 -11.84 7.97 -13.52
CA GLY A 40 -13.30 7.92 -13.69
C GLY A 40 -13.94 9.29 -13.98
N THR A 41 -13.37 10.37 -13.43
CA THR A 41 -13.80 11.75 -13.70
C THR A 41 -13.47 12.18 -15.14
N ILE A 42 -12.25 11.88 -15.62
CA ILE A 42 -11.82 12.23 -16.98
C ILE A 42 -12.70 11.55 -18.04
N PHE A 43 -13.12 10.30 -17.79
CA PHE A 43 -13.93 9.53 -18.74
C PHE A 43 -15.45 9.76 -18.60
N GLY A 44 -15.88 10.78 -17.84
CA GLY A 44 -17.27 11.27 -17.87
C GLY A 44 -18.27 10.51 -16.99
N GLY A 45 -17.81 9.75 -15.99
CA GLY A 45 -18.68 9.02 -15.07
C GLY A 45 -19.46 7.86 -15.73
N GLY A 46 -20.43 7.29 -15.00
CA GLY A 46 -21.22 6.14 -15.47
C GLY A 46 -20.39 4.86 -15.65
N TYR A 47 -20.95 3.86 -16.35
CA TYR A 47 -20.33 2.53 -16.46
C TYR A 47 -18.92 2.56 -17.08
N LEU A 48 -18.68 3.41 -18.09
CA LEU A 48 -17.35 3.53 -18.72
C LEU A 48 -16.35 4.19 -17.78
N GLY A 49 -16.70 5.31 -17.13
CA GLY A 49 -15.84 5.95 -16.15
C GLY A 49 -15.53 5.04 -14.95
N THR A 50 -16.51 4.30 -14.45
CA THR A 50 -16.32 3.32 -13.38
C THR A 50 -15.42 2.16 -13.79
N ALA A 51 -15.61 1.61 -15.00
CA ALA A 51 -14.77 0.52 -15.51
C ALA A 51 -13.30 0.96 -15.63
N VAL A 52 -13.06 2.15 -16.18
CA VAL A 52 -11.70 2.71 -16.28
C VAL A 52 -11.11 2.97 -14.90
N GLY A 53 -11.89 3.55 -13.98
CA GLY A 53 -11.47 3.74 -12.59
C GLY A 53 -11.07 2.42 -11.91
N PHE A 54 -11.82 1.33 -12.14
CA PHE A 54 -11.50 0.02 -11.58
C PHE A 54 -10.18 -0.56 -12.14
N VAL A 55 -9.96 -0.44 -13.45
CA VAL A 55 -8.70 -0.89 -14.08
C VAL A 55 -7.50 -0.08 -13.54
N VAL A 56 -7.66 1.24 -13.40
CA VAL A 56 -6.62 2.11 -12.85
C VAL A 56 -6.35 1.79 -11.38
N PHE A 57 -7.40 1.57 -10.58
CA PHE A 57 -7.26 1.13 -9.19
C PHE A 57 -6.46 -0.17 -9.10
N GLY A 58 -6.89 -1.20 -9.82
CA GLY A 58 -6.25 -2.52 -9.81
C GLY A 58 -4.80 -2.45 -10.27
N GLY A 59 -4.52 -1.74 -11.36
CA GLY A 59 -3.17 -1.56 -11.87
C GLY A 59 -2.25 -0.83 -10.89
N ALA A 60 -2.72 0.29 -10.31
CA ALA A 60 -1.95 1.05 -9.32
C ALA A 60 -1.72 0.25 -8.03
N PHE A 61 -2.76 -0.43 -7.53
CA PHE A 61 -2.66 -1.26 -6.32
C PHE A 61 -1.67 -2.41 -6.52
N LEU A 62 -1.81 -3.19 -7.60
CA LEU A 62 -0.91 -4.31 -7.89
C LEU A 62 0.52 -3.85 -8.15
N GLY A 63 0.70 -2.72 -8.85
CA GLY A 63 2.03 -2.13 -9.08
C GLY A 63 2.72 -1.72 -7.78
N MET A 64 2.00 -1.08 -6.87
CA MET A 64 2.52 -0.71 -5.55
C MET A 64 2.80 -1.95 -4.68
N MET A 65 1.95 -2.97 -4.73
CA MET A 65 2.21 -4.24 -4.03
C MET A 65 3.45 -4.97 -4.57
N LEU A 66 3.70 -4.90 -5.88
CA LEU A 66 4.94 -5.41 -6.47
C LEU A 66 6.16 -4.64 -5.97
N VAL A 67 6.09 -3.30 -5.92
CA VAL A 67 7.16 -2.47 -5.36
C VAL A 67 7.42 -2.83 -3.90
N TYR A 68 6.36 -3.02 -3.11
CA TYR A 68 6.48 -3.47 -1.72
C TYR A 68 7.17 -4.83 -1.60
N TYR A 69 6.75 -5.80 -2.43
CA TYR A 69 7.38 -7.11 -2.47
C TYR A 69 8.89 -6.98 -2.76
N LEU A 70 9.26 -6.23 -3.80
CA LEU A 70 10.65 -6.06 -4.22
C LEU A 70 11.51 -5.34 -3.18
N LEU A 71 10.95 -4.38 -2.44
CA LEU A 71 11.71 -3.57 -1.47
C LEU A 71 11.79 -4.19 -0.07
N PHE A 72 10.79 -4.99 0.33
CA PHE A 72 10.63 -5.40 1.74
C PHE A 72 10.46 -6.89 1.96
N LEU A 73 10.10 -7.68 0.93
CA LEU A 73 9.81 -9.11 1.08
C LEU A 73 10.71 -10.02 0.23
N ASN A 74 11.33 -9.49 -0.83
CA ASN A 74 12.21 -10.24 -1.73
C ASN A 74 13.64 -10.35 -1.16
N GLU A 75 13.74 -10.82 0.08
CA GLU A 75 14.98 -11.23 0.75
C GLU A 75 15.20 -12.74 0.61
#